data_AF-A0A2A2QKE9-F1
#
_entry.id   AF-A0A2A2QKE9-F1
#
_cell.length_a   1.000
_cell.length_b   1.000
_cell.length_c   1.000
_cell.angle_alpha   90.00
_cell.angle_beta   90.00
_cell.angle_gamma   90.00
#
_symmetry.space_group_name_H-M   'P 1'
#
loop_
_entity.id
_entity.type
_entity.pdbx_description
1 polymer ?
#
loop_
_entity_poly.entity_id
_entity_poly.type
_entity_poly.pdbx_seq_one_letter_code
_entity_poly.pdbx_strand_id
1 'polypeptide(L)'
;MADEPQRHRIRIECPECGNFQLEPAMVVSTQCRNCRAGVSVIDGKGVVRKTSAVRIAKSQSDAEPEPSTPPPAPLAPSSPKPTFLETLQRLLNPPAPPRELTCFACKHEFTASGNAQSSQCPKCCGYLSLLDHEINSLWERSIKTCGNVLICKNGIFNAASLTCHQLTLLGSIHCPVVCSGDLVIRTHAKINYPVRCRNLMVEKGSRVEFLGTVHAETANIRGTVRGQLTCTGQVTLEKRSQFHGLVRTTSLVVQSGANHFGTVEIISADTATPPTI
;
A
#
# COMPACT_ATOMS: atom_id res chain seq x y z
N MET A 1 17.69 45.74 15.79
CA MET A 1 17.72 44.89 14.58
C MET A 1 18.63 43.73 14.93
N ALA A 2 18.06 42.59 15.32
CA ALA A 2 18.84 41.43 15.72
C ALA A 2 19.39 40.76 14.46
N ASP A 3 20.72 40.71 14.37
CA ASP A 3 21.45 40.04 13.30
C ASP A 3 21.09 38.55 13.32
N GLU A 4 20.43 38.07 12.27
CA GLU A 4 20.00 36.69 12.13
C GLU A 4 21.25 35.82 12.00
N PRO A 5 21.46 34.80 12.85
CA PRO A 5 22.70 34.01 12.81
C PRO A 5 22.80 33.36 11.44
N GLN A 6 23.78 33.81 10.65
CA GLN A 6 24.07 33.30 9.32
C GLN A 6 24.33 31.80 9.43
N ARG A 7 23.30 31.01 9.13
CA ARG A 7 23.36 29.55 9.14
C ARG A 7 24.41 29.15 8.12
N HIS A 8 25.58 28.73 8.60
CA HIS A 8 26.71 28.35 7.77
C HIS A 8 26.24 27.33 6.73
N ARG A 9 26.44 27.65 5.45
CA ARG A 9 26.08 26.77 4.33
C ARG A 9 27.33 26.16 3.73
N ILE A 10 27.22 24.89 3.40
CA ILE A 10 28.28 24.12 2.74
C ILE A 10 27.89 23.86 1.28
N ARG A 11 28.88 23.87 0.40
CA ARG A 11 28.70 23.53 -1.01
C ARG A 11 28.91 22.04 -1.20
N ILE A 12 27.89 21.35 -1.69
CA ILE A 12 27.87 19.91 -1.88
C ILE A 12 27.77 19.61 -3.36
N GLU A 13 28.63 18.73 -3.86
CA GLU A 13 28.58 18.20 -5.21
C GLU A 13 27.76 16.90 -5.22
N CYS A 14 26.85 16.77 -6.19
CA CYS A 14 26.09 15.56 -6.37
C CYS A 14 26.96 14.48 -7.03
N PRO A 15 27.20 13.34 -6.40
CA PRO A 15 28.07 12.30 -6.94
C PRO A 15 27.45 11.54 -8.14
N GLU A 16 26.16 11.69 -8.41
CA GLU A 16 25.47 11.03 -9.55
C GLU A 16 25.47 11.88 -10.82
N CYS A 17 25.45 13.22 -10.71
CA CYS A 17 25.36 14.11 -11.88
C CYS A 17 26.32 15.31 -11.87
N GLY A 18 27.16 15.47 -10.85
CA GLY A 18 28.11 16.57 -10.70
C GLY A 18 27.48 17.92 -10.35
N ASN A 19 26.16 18.00 -10.15
CA ASN A 19 25.50 19.27 -9.84
C ASN A 19 25.88 19.79 -8.44
N PHE A 20 26.23 21.07 -8.33
CA PHE A 20 26.51 21.71 -7.05
C PHE A 20 25.25 22.30 -6.41
N GLN A 21 25.12 22.14 -5.10
CA GLN A 21 24.05 22.77 -4.32
C GLN A 21 24.52 23.22 -2.93
N LEU A 22 23.88 24.27 -2.41
CA LEU A 22 24.16 24.83 -1.09
C LEU A 22 23.18 24.25 -0.08
N GLU A 23 23.72 23.62 0.95
CA GLU A 23 22.96 23.03 2.04
C GLU A 23 23.43 23.58 3.40
N PRO A 24 22.61 23.49 4.46
CA PRO A 24 23.04 23.82 5.81
C PRO A 24 24.23 22.95 6.26
N ALA A 25 25.18 23.50 7.02
CA ALA A 25 26.36 22.78 7.49
C ALA A 25 26.05 21.50 8.30
N MET A 26 24.89 21.43 8.95
CA MET A 26 24.44 20.28 9.73
C MET A 26 23.63 19.24 8.93
N VAL A 27 23.57 19.38 7.60
CA VAL A 27 22.82 18.44 6.77
C VAL A 27 23.51 17.06 6.80
N VAL A 28 22.74 16.00 7.05
CA VAL A 28 23.22 14.61 7.05
C VAL A 28 22.86 13.87 5.76
N SER A 29 21.81 14.32 5.08
CA SER A 29 21.40 13.87 3.75
C SER A 29 20.61 14.97 3.05
N THR A 30 20.76 15.05 1.73
CA THR A 30 20.00 15.96 0.86
C THR A 30 19.60 15.23 -0.42
N GLN A 31 18.64 15.78 -1.15
CA GLN A 31 18.29 15.31 -2.48
C GLN A 31 18.86 16.26 -3.53
N CYS A 32 19.44 15.71 -4.60
CA CYS A 32 19.98 16.54 -5.68
C CYS A 32 18.85 17.29 -6.41
N ARG A 33 18.95 18.62 -6.55
CA ARG A 33 17.94 19.44 -7.25
C ARG A 33 17.90 19.22 -8.77
N ASN A 34 18.94 18.62 -9.35
CA ASN A 34 19.03 18.34 -10.78
C ASN A 34 18.55 16.91 -11.12
N CYS A 35 19.19 15.88 -10.54
CA CYS A 35 18.89 14.47 -10.87
C CYS A 35 18.00 13.74 -9.84
N ARG A 36 17.61 14.40 -8.75
CA ARG A 36 16.80 13.83 -7.64
C ARG A 36 17.41 12.62 -6.92
N ALA A 37 18.68 12.31 -7.15
CA ALA A 37 19.39 11.29 -6.38
C ALA A 37 19.50 11.66 -4.90
N GLY A 38 19.40 10.65 -4.03
CA GLY A 38 19.67 10.82 -2.60
C GLY A 38 21.18 10.92 -2.35
N VAL A 39 21.61 12.00 -1.72
CA VAL A 39 23.02 12.29 -1.41
C VAL A 39 23.18 12.27 0.11
N SER A 40 24.01 11.37 0.64
CA SER A 40 24.44 11.44 2.04
C SER A 40 25.56 12.45 2.17
N VAL A 41 25.58 13.20 3.27
CA VAL A 41 26.60 14.24 3.49
C VAL A 41 27.49 13.80 4.65
N ILE A 42 28.77 13.59 4.36
CA ILE A 42 29.80 13.16 5.32
C ILE A 42 30.97 14.14 5.17
N ASP A 43 31.38 14.77 6.26
CA ASP A 43 32.44 15.79 6.29
C ASP A 43 32.27 16.90 5.23
N GLY A 44 31.02 17.33 5.02
CA GLY A 44 30.67 18.37 4.06
C GLY A 44 30.70 17.95 2.58
N LYS A 45 30.94 16.68 2.27
CA LYS A 45 30.95 16.14 0.90
C LYS A 45 29.77 15.20 0.64
N GLY A 46 29.24 15.24 -0.58
CA GLY A 46 28.17 14.36 -1.03
C GLY A 46 28.71 12.98 -1.41
N VAL A 47 28.17 11.93 -0.79
CA VAL A 47 28.61 10.53 -0.97
C VAL A 47 27.41 9.65 -1.34
N VAL A 48 27.61 8.74 -2.32
CA VAL A 48 26.64 7.68 -2.65
C VAL A 48 26.81 6.55 -1.65
N ARG A 49 25.84 6.33 -0.75
CA ARG A 49 25.78 5.07 0.00
C ARG A 49 25.23 3.98 -0.91
N LYS A 50 26.10 3.05 -1.33
CA LYS A 50 25.70 1.84 -2.07
C LYS A 50 24.95 0.80 -1.21
N THR A 51 24.85 1.02 0.09
CA THR A 51 24.09 0.15 1.01
C THR A 51 23.26 0.98 1.98
N SER A 52 21.95 0.80 1.92
CA SER A 52 20.99 1.32 2.90
C SER A 52 21.03 0.46 4.16
N ALA A 53 22.10 0.56 4.95
CA ALA A 53 22.07 0.03 6.31
C ALA A 53 21.35 1.03 7.22
N VAL A 54 20.03 0.90 7.34
CA VAL A 54 19.32 1.44 8.51
C VAL A 54 19.77 0.61 9.69
N ARG A 55 20.80 1.06 10.42
CA ARG A 55 21.03 0.56 11.78
C ARG A 55 20.03 1.28 12.67
N ILE A 56 19.02 0.55 13.13
CA ILE A 56 18.25 0.95 14.32
C ILE A 56 19.27 1.13 15.43
N ALA A 57 19.41 2.35 15.94
CA ALA A 57 20.31 2.64 17.05
C ALA A 57 19.87 1.81 18.26
N LYS A 58 20.69 0.83 18.64
CA LYS A 58 20.55 0.16 19.94
C LYS A 58 21.21 1.09 20.95
N SER A 59 20.45 1.55 21.94
CA SER A 59 20.97 2.36 23.05
C SER A 59 22.12 1.60 23.74
N GLN A 60 23.35 2.09 23.63
CA GLN A 60 24.47 1.58 24.41
C GLN A 60 24.52 2.31 25.75
N SER A 61 24.45 1.54 26.83
CA SER A 61 24.88 1.93 28.17
C SER A 61 26.39 1.78 28.27
N ASP A 62 27.03 2.76 28.89
CA ASP A 62 28.49 2.91 29.02
C ASP A 62 29.16 1.73 29.73
N ALA A 63 30.22 1.17 29.12
CA ALA A 63 31.47 0.74 29.78
C ALA A 63 32.41 0.00 28.80
N GLU A 64 33.69 0.38 28.88
CA GLU A 64 34.93 -0.24 28.38
C GLU A 64 35.52 0.12 26.99
N PRO A 65 36.88 0.19 26.91
CA PRO A 65 37.62 1.05 25.98
C PRO A 65 37.91 0.42 24.61
N GLU A 66 38.05 1.29 23.61
CA GLU A 66 38.26 0.97 22.20
C GLU A 66 39.57 0.21 21.89
N PRO A 67 39.55 -0.82 21.04
CA PRO A 67 40.74 -1.30 20.35
C PRO A 67 41.05 -0.46 19.11
N SER A 68 42.30 -0.02 18.97
CA SER A 68 42.80 0.79 17.86
C SER A 68 42.71 0.07 16.52
N THR A 69 42.10 0.70 15.53
CA THR A 69 42.00 0.21 14.16
C THR A 69 43.23 0.66 13.34
N PRO A 70 43.88 -0.22 12.56
CA PRO A 70 44.96 0.20 11.66
C PRO A 70 44.42 1.01 10.45
N PRO A 71 45.25 1.87 9.83
CA PRO A 71 44.81 2.76 8.76
C PRO A 71 44.41 2.02 7.48
N PRO A 72 43.37 2.48 6.74
CA PRO A 72 42.91 1.84 5.52
C PRO A 72 43.86 2.11 4.34
N ALA A 73 44.23 1.04 3.63
CA ALA A 73 44.96 1.11 2.37
C ALA A 73 44.09 1.74 1.25
N PRO A 74 44.70 2.46 0.28
CA PRO A 74 43.97 3.12 -0.79
C PRO A 74 43.40 2.10 -1.79
N LEU A 75 42.07 2.07 -1.92
CA LEU A 75 41.35 1.27 -2.90
C LEU A 75 41.27 2.02 -4.23
N ALA A 76 41.82 1.40 -5.28
CA ALA A 76 41.73 1.86 -6.66
C ALA A 76 40.28 1.83 -7.20
N PRO A 77 39.91 2.73 -8.14
CA PRO A 77 38.58 2.73 -8.75
C PRO A 77 38.52 1.64 -9.82
N SER A 78 37.78 0.57 -9.56
CA SER A 78 37.29 -0.31 -10.62
C SER A 78 35.76 -0.28 -10.59
N SER A 79 35.18 0.27 -11.66
CA SER A 79 33.78 0.04 -11.99
C SER A 79 33.66 -1.42 -12.46
N PRO A 80 33.01 -2.33 -11.72
CA PRO A 80 32.82 -3.67 -12.23
C PRO A 80 31.78 -3.62 -13.36
N LYS A 81 32.16 -4.08 -14.54
CA LYS A 81 31.22 -4.44 -15.60
C LYS A 81 30.35 -5.60 -15.08
N PRO A 82 29.03 -5.60 -15.35
CA PRO A 82 28.13 -6.60 -14.79
C PRO A 82 28.60 -8.00 -15.20
N THR A 83 28.85 -8.86 -14.23
CA THR A 83 29.35 -10.21 -14.47
C THR A 83 28.24 -11.11 -15.00
N PHE A 84 28.64 -12.16 -15.73
CA PHE A 84 27.74 -13.19 -16.28
C PHE A 84 26.78 -13.79 -15.23
N LEU A 85 27.24 -13.89 -13.97
CA LEU A 85 26.44 -14.35 -12.83
C LEU A 85 25.28 -13.39 -12.46
N GLU A 86 25.49 -12.07 -12.53
CA GLU A 86 24.41 -11.09 -12.30
C GLU A 86 23.35 -11.17 -13.41
N THR A 87 23.77 -11.50 -14.63
CA THR A 87 22.88 -11.68 -15.77
C THR A 87 22.03 -12.95 -15.60
N LEU A 88 22.63 -14.04 -15.14
CA LEU A 88 21.91 -15.28 -14.78
C LEU A 88 20.96 -15.08 -13.61
N GLN A 89 21.34 -14.30 -12.59
CA GLN A 89 20.44 -13.95 -11.48
C GLN A 89 19.22 -13.12 -11.92
N ARG A 90 19.37 -12.21 -12.91
CA ARG A 90 18.25 -11.46 -13.49
C ARG A 90 17.30 -12.33 -14.33
N LEU A 91 17.80 -13.40 -14.94
CA LEU A 91 16.97 -14.38 -15.65
C LEU A 91 16.17 -15.26 -14.69
N LEU A 92 16.74 -15.60 -13.52
CA LEU A 92 16.10 -16.42 -12.50
C LEU A 92 15.06 -15.64 -11.66
N ASN A 93 15.30 -14.34 -11.43
CA ASN A 93 14.39 -13.45 -10.71
C ASN A 93 14.00 -12.27 -11.62
N PRO A 94 12.99 -12.45 -12.50
CA PRO A 94 12.48 -11.33 -13.28
C PRO A 94 11.98 -10.22 -12.34
N PRO A 95 12.26 -8.95 -12.65
CA PRO A 95 11.74 -7.84 -11.88
C PRO A 95 10.21 -7.89 -11.86
N ALA A 96 9.62 -7.76 -10.66
CA ALA A 96 8.17 -7.80 -10.53
C ALA A 96 7.52 -6.75 -11.44
N PRO A 97 6.38 -7.07 -12.07
CA PRO A 97 5.73 -6.17 -13.00
C PRO A 97 5.42 -4.83 -12.32
N PRO A 98 5.50 -3.72 -13.05
CA PRO A 98 5.07 -2.43 -12.54
C PRO A 98 3.62 -2.52 -12.07
N ARG A 99 3.30 -1.79 -11.00
CA ARG A 99 1.96 -1.77 -10.41
C ARG A 99 1.34 -0.39 -10.53
N GLU A 100 0.05 -0.38 -10.79
CA GLU A 100 -0.76 0.83 -10.84
C GLU A 100 -1.24 1.17 -9.43
N LEU A 101 -0.99 2.42 -9.03
CA LEU A 101 -1.30 2.93 -7.71
C LEU A 101 -2.24 4.11 -7.81
N THR A 102 -3.20 4.18 -6.90
CA THR A 102 -4.05 5.36 -6.70
C THR A 102 -3.69 6.04 -5.40
N CYS A 103 -3.31 7.32 -5.45
CA CYS A 103 -3.01 8.08 -4.25
C CYS A 103 -4.25 8.25 -3.37
N PHE A 104 -4.14 7.95 -2.07
CA PHE A 104 -5.26 8.11 -1.15
C PHE A 104 -5.71 9.55 -0.92
N ALA A 105 -4.78 10.51 -1.03
CA ALA A 105 -5.06 11.92 -0.76
C ALA A 105 -5.65 12.64 -1.98
N CYS A 106 -4.99 12.54 -3.14
CA CYS A 106 -5.38 13.30 -4.34
C CYS A 106 -6.03 12.47 -5.44
N LYS A 107 -6.22 11.15 -5.21
CA LYS A 107 -6.78 10.18 -6.17
C LYS A 107 -6.05 10.07 -7.51
N HIS A 108 -4.83 10.61 -7.61
CA HIS A 108 -4.03 10.51 -8.82
C HIS A 108 -3.51 9.08 -9.02
N GLU A 109 -3.68 8.56 -10.23
CA GLU A 109 -3.21 7.25 -10.64
C GLU A 109 -1.82 7.36 -11.27
N PHE A 110 -0.91 6.49 -10.87
CA PHE A 110 0.46 6.46 -11.38
C PHE A 110 1.08 5.07 -11.18
N THR A 111 2.15 4.77 -11.92
CA THR A 111 2.82 3.48 -11.85
C THR A 111 4.02 3.55 -10.91
N ALA A 112 4.20 2.50 -10.10
CA ALA A 112 5.42 2.29 -9.32
C ALA A 112 6.09 0.96 -9.69
N SER A 113 7.35 0.80 -9.30
CA SER A 113 8.04 -0.47 -9.45
C SER A 113 7.34 -1.56 -8.63
N GLY A 114 7.28 -2.78 -9.20
CA GLY A 114 6.63 -3.91 -8.54
C GLY A 114 7.27 -4.26 -7.19
N ASN A 115 8.60 -4.10 -7.08
CA ASN A 115 9.35 -4.41 -5.86
C ASN A 115 9.45 -3.24 -4.86
N ALA A 116 8.89 -2.06 -5.16
CA ALA A 116 8.94 -0.94 -4.22
C ALA A 116 8.23 -1.30 -2.90
N GLN A 117 8.68 -0.75 -1.78
CA GLN A 117 8.00 -0.89 -0.48
C GLN A 117 7.29 0.41 -0.09
N SER A 118 7.66 1.50 -0.76
CA SER A 118 7.03 2.81 -0.64
C SER A 118 7.16 3.57 -1.95
N SER A 119 6.27 4.54 -2.14
CA SER A 119 6.35 5.48 -3.25
C SER A 119 5.85 6.85 -2.82
N GLN A 120 6.13 7.86 -3.64
CA GLN A 120 5.63 9.21 -3.45
C GLN A 120 4.70 9.54 -4.60
N CYS A 121 3.54 10.10 -4.27
CA CYS A 121 2.61 10.54 -5.31
C CYS A 121 3.25 11.67 -6.13
N PRO A 122 3.29 11.59 -7.48
CA PRO A 122 3.89 12.63 -8.30
C PRO A 122 3.09 13.95 -8.32
N LYS A 123 1.80 13.92 -7.92
CA LYS A 123 0.92 15.10 -7.89
C LYS A 123 0.95 15.85 -6.56
N CYS A 124 0.88 15.15 -5.43
CA CYS A 124 0.77 15.77 -4.11
C CYS A 124 1.96 15.47 -3.18
N CYS A 125 2.99 14.76 -3.67
CA CYS A 125 4.18 14.35 -2.92
C CYS A 125 3.89 13.55 -1.64
N GLY A 126 2.67 13.01 -1.50
CA GLY A 126 2.27 12.22 -0.34
C GLY A 126 2.99 10.87 -0.30
N TYR A 127 3.43 10.47 0.90
CA TYR A 127 4.00 9.15 1.14
C TYR A 127 2.93 8.06 1.03
N LEU A 128 3.23 7.01 0.27
CA LEU A 128 2.36 5.85 0.09
C LEU A 128 3.13 4.60 0.50
N SER A 129 2.63 3.94 1.55
CA SER A 129 3.09 2.60 1.91
C SER A 129 2.59 1.61 0.86
N LEU A 130 3.46 0.69 0.45
CA LEU A 130 3.19 -0.30 -0.57
C LEU A 130 3.41 -1.73 -0.05
N LEU A 131 3.44 -1.83 1.27
CA LEU A 131 3.65 -3.06 2.03
C LEU A 131 2.38 -3.91 2.00
N ASP A 132 2.59 -5.21 1.81
CA ASP A 132 1.56 -6.19 2.05
C ASP A 132 1.54 -6.55 3.53
N HIS A 133 0.34 -6.78 4.08
CA HIS A 133 0.16 -7.13 5.49
C HIS A 133 -0.58 -8.45 5.63
N GLU A 134 0.01 -9.37 6.38
CA GLU A 134 -0.65 -10.61 6.80
C GLU A 134 -0.95 -10.54 8.29
N ILE A 135 -2.24 -10.62 8.63
CA ILE A 135 -2.75 -10.48 10.00
C ILE A 135 -3.16 -11.85 10.49
N ASN A 136 -2.33 -12.43 11.35
CA ASN A 136 -2.52 -13.75 11.95
C ASN A 136 -3.04 -13.70 13.40
N SER A 137 -3.07 -12.51 14.01
CA SER A 137 -3.46 -12.28 15.40
C SER A 137 -4.29 -10.99 15.53
N LEU A 138 -4.58 -10.57 16.77
CA LEU A 138 -5.25 -9.30 17.04
C LEU A 138 -4.42 -8.12 16.53
N TRP A 139 -5.05 -7.26 15.70
CA TRP A 139 -4.44 -6.05 15.17
C TRP A 139 -5.30 -4.83 15.50
N GLU A 140 -4.71 -3.87 16.21
CA GLU A 140 -5.44 -2.71 16.74
C GLU A 140 -5.11 -1.38 16.03
N ARG A 141 -4.02 -1.35 15.27
CA ARG A 141 -3.55 -0.11 14.62
C ARG A 141 -4.22 0.08 13.26
N SER A 142 -4.51 1.31 12.89
CA SER A 142 -5.03 1.57 11.54
C SER A 142 -3.96 1.25 10.49
N ILE A 143 -4.35 0.61 9.39
CA ILE A 143 -3.46 0.33 8.26
C ILE A 143 -3.90 1.17 7.07
N LYS A 144 -2.94 1.86 6.47
CA LYS A 144 -3.11 2.58 5.20
C LYS A 144 -1.98 2.19 4.26
N THR A 145 -2.27 1.28 3.35
CA THR A 145 -1.31 0.75 2.37
C THR A 145 -1.93 0.72 0.99
N CYS A 146 -1.12 0.87 -0.05
CA CYS A 146 -1.47 0.53 -1.43
C CYS A 146 -1.14 -0.93 -1.76
N GLY A 147 -0.65 -1.71 -0.78
CA GLY A 147 -0.47 -3.14 -0.88
C GLY A 147 -1.73 -3.94 -0.56
N ASN A 148 -1.54 -5.25 -0.51
CA ASN A 148 -2.57 -6.24 -0.24
C ASN A 148 -2.62 -6.57 1.25
N VAL A 149 -3.81 -6.83 1.75
CA VAL A 149 -4.02 -7.20 3.15
C VAL A 149 -4.72 -8.55 3.20
N LEU A 150 -4.13 -9.49 3.93
CA LEU A 150 -4.68 -10.82 4.18
C LEU A 150 -4.99 -10.92 5.67
N ILE A 151 -6.27 -11.05 6.02
CA ILE A 151 -6.70 -11.35 7.37
C ILE A 151 -6.91 -12.86 7.44
N CYS A 152 -6.00 -13.56 8.09
CA CYS A 152 -6.04 -15.01 8.24
C CYS A 152 -7.17 -15.45 9.17
N LYS A 153 -7.45 -16.75 9.21
CA LYS A 153 -8.58 -17.33 9.98
C LYS A 153 -8.55 -16.97 11.47
N ASN A 154 -7.36 -16.88 12.05
CA ASN A 154 -7.14 -16.53 13.46
C ASN A 154 -6.95 -15.01 13.66
N GLY A 155 -6.88 -14.25 12.56
CA GLY A 155 -6.70 -12.81 12.59
C GLY A 155 -7.99 -12.09 12.98
N ILE A 156 -7.85 -11.13 13.91
CA ILE A 156 -8.93 -10.23 14.30
C ILE A 156 -8.43 -8.82 14.05
N PHE A 157 -9.06 -8.11 13.12
CA PHE A 157 -8.71 -6.73 12.81
C PHE A 157 -9.71 -5.78 13.48
N ASN A 158 -9.27 -5.07 14.51
CA ASN A 158 -10.08 -4.13 15.27
C ASN A 158 -9.37 -2.78 15.37
N ALA A 159 -9.52 -1.94 14.34
CA ALA A 159 -8.84 -0.66 14.26
C ALA A 159 -9.79 0.44 13.79
N ALA A 160 -9.34 1.70 13.85
CA ALA A 160 -10.16 2.84 13.42
C ALA A 160 -10.48 2.85 11.92
N SER A 161 -9.55 2.42 11.05
CA SER A 161 -9.78 2.30 9.61
C SER A 161 -8.80 1.36 8.94
N LEU A 162 -9.25 0.72 7.84
CA LEU A 162 -8.42 -0.08 6.95
C LEU A 162 -8.51 0.49 5.53
N THR A 163 -7.38 0.89 4.98
CA THR A 163 -7.27 1.28 3.57
C THR A 163 -6.20 0.43 2.90
N CYS A 164 -6.59 -0.31 1.86
CA CYS A 164 -5.73 -1.23 1.13
C CYS A 164 -6.03 -1.23 -0.38
N HIS A 165 -5.19 -1.90 -1.17
CA HIS A 165 -5.53 -2.18 -2.57
C HIS A 165 -6.48 -3.39 -2.65
N GLN A 166 -5.98 -4.58 -2.32
CA GLN A 166 -6.78 -5.80 -2.24
C GLN A 166 -6.91 -6.28 -0.80
N LEU A 167 -8.08 -6.80 -0.43
CA LEU A 167 -8.34 -7.39 0.88
C LEU A 167 -8.86 -8.81 0.72
N THR A 168 -8.18 -9.77 1.34
CA THR A 168 -8.70 -11.13 1.49
C THR A 168 -9.06 -11.40 2.95
N LEU A 169 -10.32 -11.72 3.20
CA LEU A 169 -10.88 -11.91 4.53
C LEU A 169 -11.16 -13.40 4.80
N LEU A 170 -10.36 -14.00 5.69
CA LEU A 170 -10.56 -15.34 6.24
C LEU A 170 -10.97 -15.30 7.73
N GLY A 171 -10.61 -14.23 8.44
CA GLY A 171 -10.93 -14.02 9.85
C GLY A 171 -12.05 -12.98 10.09
N SER A 172 -11.94 -12.24 11.19
CA SER A 172 -12.93 -11.25 11.62
C SER A 172 -12.42 -9.82 11.46
N ILE A 173 -13.30 -8.91 11.05
CA ILE A 173 -12.98 -7.50 10.86
C ILE A 173 -14.02 -6.59 11.52
N HIS A 174 -13.54 -5.59 12.23
CA HIS A 174 -14.31 -4.62 12.98
C HIS A 174 -13.76 -3.21 12.74
N CYS A 175 -13.91 -2.72 11.51
CA CYS A 175 -13.52 -1.37 11.12
C CYS A 175 -14.17 -0.97 9.78
N PRO A 176 -14.26 0.33 9.47
CA PRO A 176 -14.57 0.78 8.12
C PRO A 176 -13.43 0.46 7.15
N VAL A 177 -13.79 -0.04 5.97
CA VAL A 177 -12.83 -0.53 4.96
C VAL A 177 -12.95 0.25 3.67
N VAL A 178 -11.81 0.65 3.11
CA VAL A 178 -11.71 1.24 1.77
C VAL A 178 -10.65 0.48 0.96
N CYS A 179 -11.11 -0.34 0.02
CA CYS A 179 -10.28 -1.06 -0.93
C CYS A 179 -10.33 -0.36 -2.29
N SER A 180 -9.19 -0.11 -2.92
CA SER A 180 -9.17 0.40 -4.31
C SER A 180 -9.37 -0.70 -5.35
N GLY A 181 -9.14 -1.96 -4.98
CA GLY A 181 -9.30 -3.14 -5.83
C GLY A 181 -10.30 -4.13 -5.24
N ASP A 182 -9.87 -5.38 -5.17
CA ASP A 182 -10.74 -6.51 -4.88
C ASP A 182 -10.90 -6.76 -3.38
N LEU A 183 -12.13 -7.06 -2.97
CA LEU A 183 -12.47 -7.55 -1.65
C LEU A 183 -12.98 -9.00 -1.77
N VAL A 184 -12.19 -9.96 -1.29
CA VAL A 184 -12.51 -11.38 -1.34
C VAL A 184 -12.85 -11.90 0.05
N ILE A 185 -14.09 -12.37 0.25
CA ILE A 185 -14.56 -12.92 1.53
C ILE A 185 -14.67 -14.44 1.42
N ARG A 186 -13.93 -15.15 2.28
CA ARG A 186 -13.78 -16.62 2.30
C ARG A 186 -14.17 -17.25 3.65
N THR A 187 -14.98 -16.54 4.42
CA THR A 187 -15.32 -16.93 5.80
C THR A 187 -16.75 -16.54 6.15
N HIS A 188 -17.21 -17.03 7.29
CA HIS A 188 -18.47 -16.58 7.88
C HIS A 188 -18.20 -15.26 8.61
N ALA A 189 -18.57 -14.14 8.01
CA ALA A 189 -18.25 -12.81 8.52
C ALA A 189 -19.51 -11.99 8.78
N LYS A 190 -19.48 -11.22 9.88
CA LYS A 190 -20.43 -10.14 10.17
C LYS A 190 -19.72 -8.82 9.95
N ILE A 191 -20.20 -8.04 8.99
CA ILE A 191 -19.60 -6.77 8.61
C ILE A 191 -20.47 -5.64 9.17
N ASN A 192 -20.04 -5.08 10.30
CA ASN A 192 -20.79 -4.06 11.03
C ASN A 192 -20.59 -2.65 10.47
N TYR A 193 -19.50 -2.44 9.74
CA TYR A 193 -19.04 -1.12 9.32
C TYR A 193 -19.20 -0.92 7.82
N PRO A 194 -19.19 0.35 7.35
CA PRO A 194 -19.25 0.62 5.93
C PRO A 194 -18.01 0.08 5.22
N VAL A 195 -18.23 -0.50 4.05
CA VAL A 195 -17.19 -1.08 3.21
C VAL A 195 -17.29 -0.51 1.80
N ARG A 196 -16.15 -0.05 1.28
CA ARG A 196 -16.00 0.40 -0.10
C ARG A 196 -14.96 -0.44 -0.80
N CYS A 197 -15.29 -0.95 -1.98
CA CYS A 197 -14.38 -1.74 -2.81
C CYS A 197 -14.67 -1.52 -4.29
N ARG A 198 -13.75 -1.91 -5.17
CA ARG A 198 -14.00 -1.93 -6.61
C ARG A 198 -14.76 -3.21 -6.97
N ASN A 199 -14.18 -4.36 -6.66
CA ASN A 199 -14.80 -5.66 -6.96
C ASN A 199 -15.05 -6.43 -5.66
N LEU A 200 -16.32 -6.71 -5.36
CA LEU A 200 -16.70 -7.57 -4.23
C LEU A 200 -16.82 -9.02 -4.69
N MET A 201 -16.09 -9.94 -4.05
CA MET A 201 -16.20 -11.37 -4.31
C MET A 201 -16.52 -12.13 -3.01
N VAL A 202 -17.66 -12.81 -3.00
CA VAL A 202 -18.03 -13.72 -1.90
C VAL A 202 -17.88 -15.15 -2.39
N GLU A 203 -16.98 -15.90 -1.77
CA GLU A 203 -16.63 -17.26 -2.20
C GLU A 203 -17.65 -18.29 -1.73
N LYS A 204 -17.67 -19.43 -2.43
CA LYS A 204 -18.59 -20.54 -2.13
C LYS A 204 -18.46 -21.02 -0.69
N GLY A 205 -19.58 -21.35 -0.06
CA GLY A 205 -19.63 -21.78 1.34
C GLY A 205 -19.48 -20.65 2.36
N SER A 206 -19.22 -19.41 1.94
CA SER A 206 -19.17 -18.25 2.84
C SER A 206 -20.59 -17.77 3.16
N ARG A 207 -20.83 -17.43 4.44
CA ARG A 207 -22.07 -16.79 4.89
C ARG A 207 -21.75 -15.42 5.44
N VAL A 208 -22.18 -14.38 4.75
CA VAL A 208 -21.83 -12.99 5.09
C VAL A 208 -23.09 -12.22 5.45
N GLU A 209 -23.03 -11.50 6.57
CA GLU A 209 -24.11 -10.60 7.02
C GLU A 209 -23.59 -9.17 7.01
N PHE A 210 -24.10 -8.36 6.08
CA PHE A 210 -23.81 -6.94 5.93
C PHE A 210 -24.79 -6.13 6.79
N LEU A 211 -24.29 -5.66 7.93
CA LEU A 211 -24.99 -4.74 8.81
C LEU A 211 -24.61 -3.27 8.50
N GLY A 212 -23.39 -3.05 8.02
CA GLY A 212 -22.95 -1.77 7.46
C GLY A 212 -23.33 -1.60 5.99
N THR A 213 -23.20 -0.37 5.48
CA THR A 213 -23.44 -0.07 4.06
C THR A 213 -22.27 -0.55 3.21
N VAL A 214 -22.54 -1.39 2.21
CA VAL A 214 -21.52 -1.89 1.28
C VAL A 214 -21.67 -1.21 -0.07
N HIS A 215 -20.58 -0.63 -0.56
CA HIS A 215 -20.50 -0.03 -1.89
C HIS A 215 -19.42 -0.73 -2.70
N ALA A 216 -19.79 -1.24 -3.86
CA ALA A 216 -18.88 -1.86 -4.80
C ALA A 216 -19.09 -1.31 -6.22
N GLU A 217 -18.10 -1.39 -7.10
CA GLU A 217 -18.32 -1.15 -8.52
C GLU A 217 -18.92 -2.40 -9.17
N THR A 218 -18.32 -3.56 -8.94
CA THR A 218 -18.87 -4.85 -9.38
C THR A 218 -18.97 -5.82 -8.20
N ALA A 219 -19.89 -6.78 -8.29
CA ALA A 219 -20.00 -7.82 -7.27
C ALA A 219 -20.26 -9.21 -7.88
N ASN A 220 -19.52 -10.21 -7.41
CA ASN A 220 -19.70 -11.62 -7.74
C ASN A 220 -19.95 -12.42 -6.45
N ILE A 221 -21.15 -13.01 -6.35
CA ILE A 221 -21.61 -13.71 -5.15
C ILE A 221 -21.77 -15.20 -5.45
N ARG A 222 -20.95 -16.04 -4.80
CA ARG A 222 -20.99 -17.52 -4.87
C ARG A 222 -21.47 -18.18 -3.58
N GLY A 223 -21.77 -17.40 -2.55
CA GLY A 223 -22.17 -17.86 -1.22
C GLY A 223 -23.56 -17.40 -0.80
N THR A 224 -23.78 -17.35 0.52
CA THR A 224 -25.01 -16.80 1.12
C THR A 224 -24.71 -15.43 1.69
N VAL A 225 -25.45 -14.42 1.24
CA VAL A 225 -25.30 -13.04 1.68
C VAL A 225 -26.62 -12.52 2.23
N ARG A 226 -26.55 -11.77 3.34
CA ARG A 226 -27.69 -11.05 3.90
C ARG A 226 -27.34 -9.59 4.11
N GLY A 227 -28.23 -8.67 3.73
CA GLY A 227 -28.09 -7.25 4.00
C GLY A 227 -28.35 -6.36 2.80
N GLN A 228 -27.74 -5.18 2.79
CA GLN A 228 -27.89 -4.20 1.73
C GLN A 228 -26.60 -4.09 0.92
N LEU A 229 -26.71 -4.21 -0.40
CA LEU A 229 -25.60 -4.05 -1.33
C LEU A 229 -25.91 -2.93 -2.32
N THR A 230 -25.01 -1.95 -2.44
CA THR A 230 -25.09 -0.91 -3.48
C THR A 230 -23.93 -1.09 -4.44
N CYS A 231 -24.25 -1.30 -5.71
CA CYS A 231 -23.29 -1.48 -6.79
C CYS A 231 -23.51 -0.42 -7.87
N THR A 232 -22.43 0.19 -8.33
CA THR A 232 -22.49 1.14 -9.46
C THR A 232 -22.49 0.41 -10.82
N GLY A 233 -21.99 -0.82 -10.86
CA GLY A 233 -21.92 -1.69 -12.04
C GLY A 233 -22.75 -2.96 -11.86
N GLN A 234 -22.31 -4.04 -12.50
CA GLN A 234 -23.04 -5.32 -12.53
C GLN A 234 -22.86 -6.12 -11.23
N VAL A 235 -23.97 -6.71 -10.77
CA VAL A 235 -24.00 -7.74 -9.72
C VAL A 235 -24.31 -9.09 -10.36
N THR A 236 -23.46 -10.08 -10.10
CA THR A 236 -23.61 -11.45 -10.60
C THR A 236 -23.81 -12.42 -9.44
N LEU A 237 -24.99 -13.04 -9.39
CA LEU A 237 -25.30 -14.14 -8.49
C LEU A 237 -24.97 -15.45 -9.22
N GLU A 238 -23.95 -16.16 -8.75
CA GLU A 238 -23.47 -17.41 -9.35
C GLU A 238 -24.31 -18.61 -8.90
N LYS A 239 -24.10 -19.77 -9.54
CA LYS A 239 -24.86 -21.01 -9.28
C LYS A 239 -24.99 -21.31 -7.78
N ARG A 240 -26.24 -21.56 -7.35
CA ARG A 240 -26.59 -21.90 -5.96
C ARG A 240 -26.28 -20.82 -4.92
N SER A 241 -26.02 -19.58 -5.32
CA SER A 241 -25.89 -18.46 -4.39
C SER A 241 -27.26 -18.03 -3.85
N GLN A 242 -27.26 -17.48 -2.64
CA GLN A 242 -28.46 -16.93 -2.01
C GLN A 242 -28.17 -15.51 -1.54
N PHE A 243 -28.96 -14.55 -2.01
CA PHE A 243 -28.88 -13.17 -1.53
C PHE A 243 -30.19 -12.79 -0.87
N HIS A 244 -30.15 -12.32 0.37
CA HIS A 244 -31.32 -11.82 1.09
C HIS A 244 -31.16 -10.34 1.42
N GLY A 245 -32.10 -9.51 0.96
CA GLY A 245 -32.16 -8.09 1.30
C GLY A 245 -32.30 -7.20 0.08
N LEU A 246 -31.75 -6.00 0.16
CA LEU A 246 -31.86 -4.98 -0.88
C LEU A 246 -30.60 -4.99 -1.75
N VAL A 247 -30.79 -5.09 -3.06
CA VAL A 247 -29.72 -4.92 -4.06
C VAL A 247 -30.00 -3.67 -4.88
N ARG A 248 -29.13 -2.67 -4.76
CA ARG A 248 -29.07 -1.52 -5.68
C ARG A 248 -27.97 -1.79 -6.70
N THR A 249 -28.31 -1.82 -7.98
CA THR A 249 -27.33 -2.13 -9.04
C THR A 249 -27.74 -1.51 -10.37
N THR A 250 -26.82 -1.34 -11.32
CA THR A 250 -27.18 -0.99 -12.71
C THR A 250 -27.62 -2.21 -13.50
N SER A 251 -27.03 -3.37 -13.21
CA SER A 251 -27.35 -4.64 -13.88
C SER A 251 -27.29 -5.78 -12.88
N LEU A 252 -28.26 -6.70 -12.94
CA LEU A 252 -28.28 -7.92 -12.14
C LEU A 252 -28.28 -9.15 -13.06
N VAL A 253 -27.30 -10.03 -12.90
CA VAL A 253 -27.22 -11.32 -13.60
C VAL A 253 -27.40 -12.44 -12.59
N VAL A 254 -28.41 -13.27 -12.79
CA VAL A 254 -28.74 -14.39 -11.90
C VAL A 254 -28.53 -15.70 -12.66
N GLN A 255 -27.54 -16.49 -12.25
CA GLN A 255 -27.27 -17.79 -12.86
C GLN A 255 -28.22 -18.88 -12.36
N SER A 256 -28.28 -20.00 -13.09
CA SER A 256 -29.14 -21.13 -12.77
C SER A 256 -28.92 -21.64 -11.35
N GLY A 257 -30.02 -21.68 -10.58
CA GLY A 257 -30.03 -22.14 -9.19
C GLY A 257 -29.65 -21.07 -8.16
N ALA A 258 -29.32 -19.85 -8.59
CA ALA A 258 -29.16 -18.71 -7.69
C ALA A 258 -30.53 -18.13 -7.32
N ASN A 259 -30.70 -17.73 -6.06
CA ASN A 259 -31.93 -17.17 -5.55
C ASN A 259 -31.69 -15.80 -4.91
N HIS A 260 -32.54 -14.84 -5.26
CA HIS A 260 -32.59 -13.52 -4.63
C HIS A 260 -33.89 -13.39 -3.85
N PHE A 261 -33.80 -12.97 -2.59
CA PHE A 261 -34.93 -12.77 -1.69
C PHE A 261 -34.93 -11.33 -1.17
N GLY A 262 -35.78 -10.48 -1.73
CA GLY A 262 -35.92 -9.09 -1.30
C GLY A 262 -36.14 -8.17 -2.48
N THR A 263 -35.82 -6.90 -2.29
CA THR A 263 -36.06 -5.85 -3.29
C THR A 263 -34.82 -5.63 -4.15
N VAL A 264 -35.02 -5.45 -5.45
CA VAL A 264 -33.96 -5.00 -6.37
C VAL A 264 -34.33 -3.62 -6.86
N GLU A 265 -33.42 -2.67 -6.69
CA GLU A 265 -33.53 -1.31 -7.20
C GLU A 265 -32.51 -1.15 -8.32
N ILE A 266 -32.99 -0.95 -9.55
CA ILE A 266 -32.10 -0.67 -10.67
C ILE A 266 -31.82 0.84 -10.69
N ILE A 267 -30.58 1.22 -10.41
CA ILE A 267 -30.13 2.61 -10.41
C ILE A 267 -29.40 2.92 -11.72
N SER A 268 -29.56 4.13 -12.24
CA SER A 268 -28.75 4.63 -13.35
C SER A 268 -27.34 4.95 -12.86
N ALA A 269 -26.32 4.75 -13.70
CA ALA A 269 -24.90 4.91 -13.33
C ALA A 269 -24.58 6.29 -12.72
N ASP A 270 -25.30 7.34 -13.12
CA ASP A 270 -25.09 8.72 -12.65
C ASP A 270 -25.46 8.94 -11.17
N THR A 271 -26.39 8.15 -10.62
CA THR A 271 -26.88 8.31 -9.24
C THR A 271 -26.01 7.56 -8.22
N ALA A 272 -25.08 6.73 -8.69
CA ALA A 272 -24.30 5.83 -7.84
C ALA A 272 -23.00 6.45 -7.31
N THR A 273 -22.87 7.79 -7.34
CA THR A 273 -21.68 8.49 -6.86
C THR A 273 -21.57 8.33 -5.34
N PRO A 274 -20.53 7.66 -4.81
CA PRO A 274 -20.38 7.50 -3.37
C PRO A 274 -20.12 8.86 -2.71
N PRO A 275 -20.74 9.18 -1.57
CA PRO A 275 -20.43 10.42 -0.85
C PRO A 275 -18.94 10.45 -0.52
N THR A 276 -18.28 11.54 -0.94
CA THR A 276 -16.89 11.86 -0.61
C THR A 276 -16.76 11.92 0.92
N ILE A 277 -15.86 11.10 1.48
CA ILE A 277 -15.42 11.22 2.88
C ILE A 277 -14.33 12.28 2.91
#